data_AF-A0A7J2L548-F1
#
_entry.id   AF-A0A7J2L548-F1
#
_cell.length_a   1.000
_cell.length_b   1.000
_cell.length_c   1.000
_cell.angle_alpha   90.00
_cell.angle_beta   90.00
_cell.angle_gamma   90.00
#
_symmetry.space_group_name_H-M   'P 1'
#
loop_
_entity.id
_entity.type
_entity.pdbx_description
1 polymer ?
#
loop_
_entity_poly.entity_id
_entity_poly.type
_entity_poly.pdbx_seq_one_letter_code
_entity_poly.pdbx_strand_id
1 'polypeptide(L)'
;MLINTIPLFISQQLIYRIVVSIEGLIMKKLTEVSPHTQVEIVDIKADLNLCKRLAELSFLPGEQLFVVANNPRGYVVVESQRGRFGFPKEVAEKIYVRELFVQPAAQRAKRCKRRWRRGWRI
;
A
#
# COMPACT_ATOMS: atom_id res chain seq x y z
N MET A 1 36.65 9.40 29.86
CA MET A 1 35.55 10.22 29.33
C MET A 1 34.91 9.46 28.17
N LEU A 2 33.87 8.68 28.47
CA LEU A 2 33.10 7.90 27.50
C LEU A 2 31.78 8.63 27.28
N ILE A 3 31.69 9.48 26.25
CA ILE A 3 30.45 10.18 25.95
C ILE A 3 30.18 10.14 24.46
N ASN A 4 29.12 9.42 24.12
CA ASN A 4 28.24 9.62 22.98
C ASN A 4 28.81 9.45 21.58
N THR A 5 28.87 8.20 21.13
CA THR A 5 28.63 7.89 19.72
C THR A 5 27.30 7.13 19.63
N ILE A 6 26.19 7.84 19.85
CA ILE A 6 24.86 7.31 19.50
C ILE A 6 24.90 7.14 17.98
N PRO A 7 24.73 5.92 17.43
CA PRO A 7 24.79 5.74 15.99
C PRO A 7 23.59 6.45 15.37
N LEU A 8 23.85 7.47 14.53
CA LEU A 8 22.90 8.20 13.68
C LEU A 8 21.90 7.30 12.93
N PHE A 9 22.23 6.02 12.79
CA PHE A 9 21.42 4.97 12.20
C PHE A 9 20.09 4.69 12.93
N ILE A 10 20.09 4.73 14.27
CA ILE A 10 18.88 4.51 15.07
C ILE A 10 17.94 5.71 14.92
N SER A 11 18.51 6.92 14.85
CA SER A 11 17.74 8.16 14.70
C SER A 11 17.00 8.21 13.36
N GLN A 12 17.65 7.83 12.26
CA GLN A 12 16.99 7.80 10.95
C GLN A 12 15.84 6.78 10.91
N GLN A 13 16.04 5.54 11.37
CA GLN A 13 14.97 4.52 11.39
C GLN A 13 13.78 4.91 12.27
N LEU A 14 14.03 5.58 13.40
CA LEU A 14 12.97 6.06 14.28
C LEU A 14 12.20 7.22 13.64
N ILE A 15 12.89 8.17 12.99
CA ILE A 15 12.27 9.27 12.24
C ILE A 15 11.42 8.74 11.09
N TYR A 16 11.92 7.74 10.33
CA TYR A 16 11.12 7.11 9.28
C TYR A 16 9.88 6.40 9.85
N ARG A 17 9.98 5.72 10.99
CA ARG A 17 8.81 5.12 11.66
C ARG A 17 7.80 6.18 12.10
N ILE A 18 8.26 7.31 12.64
CA ILE A 18 7.38 8.40 13.10
C ILE A 18 6.72 9.10 11.92
N VAL A 19 7.45 9.45 10.87
CA VAL A 19 6.90 10.13 9.68
C VAL A 19 5.91 9.24 8.94
N VAL A 20 6.20 7.94 8.77
CA VAL A 20 5.24 6.99 8.17
C VAL A 20 3.99 6.82 9.05
N SER A 21 4.13 6.88 10.38
CA SER A 21 2.98 6.87 11.29
C SER A 21 2.10 8.12 11.18
N ILE A 22 2.67 9.29 10.87
CA ILE A 22 1.93 10.55 10.73
C ILE A 22 1.24 10.61 9.35
N GLU A 23 1.90 10.19 8.28
CA GLU A 23 1.27 10.08 6.94
C GLU A 23 0.14 9.06 6.93
N GLY A 24 0.27 8.00 7.73
CA GLY A 24 -0.80 7.03 7.95
C GLY A 24 -2.04 7.61 8.64
N LEU A 25 -2.08 8.86 9.13
CA LEU A 25 -3.31 9.45 9.69
C LEU A 25 -4.19 10.16 8.64
N ILE A 26 -3.68 10.35 7.42
CA ILE A 26 -4.41 11.08 6.37
C ILE A 26 -5.27 10.09 5.60
N MET A 27 -6.60 10.28 5.64
CA MET A 27 -7.52 9.57 4.75
C MET A 27 -7.26 10.01 3.31
N LYS A 28 -6.94 9.05 2.46
CA LYS A 28 -6.76 9.26 1.02
C LYS A 28 -7.76 8.43 0.24
N LYS A 29 -8.00 8.80 -1.02
CA LYS A 29 -8.74 7.92 -1.92
C LYS A 29 -7.86 6.77 -2.36
N LEU A 30 -8.45 5.61 -2.65
CA LEU A 30 -7.71 4.46 -3.17
C LEU A 30 -6.92 4.80 -4.46
N THR A 31 -7.40 5.74 -5.26
CA THR A 31 -6.73 6.25 -6.47
C THR A 31 -5.47 7.07 -6.21
N GLU A 32 -5.32 7.65 -5.02
CA GLU A 32 -4.18 8.51 -4.67
C GLU A 32 -3.04 7.71 -4.03
N VAL A 33 -3.29 6.45 -3.69
CA VAL A 33 -2.32 5.59 -3.02
C VAL A 33 -1.26 5.10 -4.01
N SER A 34 0.00 5.17 -3.58
CA SER A 34 1.10 4.62 -4.37
C SER A 34 0.98 3.09 -4.52
N PRO A 35 1.35 2.52 -5.67
CA PRO A 35 1.38 1.07 -5.81
C PRO A 35 2.41 0.46 -4.85
N HIS A 36 2.14 -0.78 -4.41
CA HIS A 36 2.91 -1.54 -3.42
C HIS A 36 2.79 -1.04 -1.97
N THR A 37 1.68 -0.38 -1.67
CA THR A 37 1.37 0.08 -0.32
C THR A 37 0.29 -0.81 0.30
N GLN A 38 0.47 -1.13 1.58
CA GLN A 38 -0.57 -1.75 2.39
C GLN A 38 -1.44 -0.66 3.00
N VAL A 39 -2.74 -0.81 2.80
CA VAL A 39 -3.76 0.15 3.22
C VAL A 39 -4.88 -0.53 3.98
N GLU A 40 -5.62 0.24 4.76
CA GLU A 40 -6.83 -0.19 5.45
C GLU A 40 -8.02 0.63 4.93
N ILE A 41 -9.14 -0.03 4.67
CA ILE A 41 -10.37 0.65 4.25
C ILE A 41 -10.95 1.38 5.47
N VAL A 42 -11.15 2.68 5.37
CA VAL A 42 -11.75 3.48 6.44
C VAL A 42 -13.24 3.69 6.19
N ASP A 43 -13.59 4.05 4.96
CA ASP A 43 -14.95 4.42 4.60
C ASP A 43 -15.20 4.16 3.11
N ILE A 44 -16.47 3.92 2.74
CA ILE A 44 -16.90 3.66 1.37
C ILE A 44 -18.10 4.55 1.06
N LYS A 45 -17.88 5.61 0.30
CA LYS A 45 -18.92 6.56 -0.12
C LYS A 45 -19.53 6.16 -1.45
N ALA A 46 -20.34 5.12 -1.43
CA ALA A 46 -20.98 4.55 -2.60
C ALA A 46 -22.49 4.31 -2.43
N ASP A 47 -23.18 4.09 -3.54
CA ASP A 47 -24.59 3.73 -3.56
C ASP A 47 -24.81 2.37 -2.88
N LEU A 48 -25.98 2.16 -2.27
CA LEU A 48 -26.29 0.95 -1.50
C LEU A 48 -26.01 -0.35 -2.28
N ASN A 49 -26.30 -0.36 -3.59
CA ASN A 49 -26.05 -1.51 -4.45
C ASN A 49 -24.56 -1.82 -4.63
N LEU A 50 -23.72 -0.78 -4.73
CA LEU A 50 -22.27 -0.96 -4.83
C LEU A 50 -21.69 -1.40 -3.48
N CYS A 51 -22.17 -0.85 -2.37
CA CYS A 51 -21.78 -1.30 -1.03
C CYS A 51 -22.10 -2.78 -0.80
N LYS A 52 -23.27 -3.27 -1.25
CA LYS A 52 -23.63 -4.69 -1.16
C LYS A 52 -22.65 -5.58 -1.93
N ARG A 53 -22.31 -5.22 -3.17
CA ARG A 53 -21.35 -5.98 -3.99
C ARG A 53 -19.95 -5.98 -3.38
N LEU A 54 -19.52 -4.85 -2.83
CA LEU A 54 -18.24 -4.74 -2.12
C LEU A 54 -18.24 -5.64 -0.87
N ALA A 55 -19.32 -5.64 -0.09
CA ALA A 55 -19.46 -6.48 1.09
C ALA A 55 -19.45 -7.99 0.75
N GLU A 56 -20.08 -8.41 -0.35
CA GLU A 56 -20.02 -9.82 -0.83
C GLU A 56 -18.58 -10.25 -1.12
N LEU A 57 -17.80 -9.33 -1.68
CA LEU A 57 -16.37 -9.50 -1.96
C LEU A 57 -15.49 -9.29 -0.71
N SER A 58 -16.10 -9.02 0.46
CA SER A 58 -15.47 -8.74 1.76
C SER A 58 -14.75 -7.41 1.91
N PHE A 59 -14.96 -6.49 0.96
CA PHE A 59 -14.53 -5.10 1.05
C PHE A 59 -15.40 -4.33 2.04
N LEU A 60 -14.93 -4.29 3.28
CA LEU A 60 -15.59 -3.66 4.42
C LEU A 60 -14.62 -2.68 5.11
N PRO A 61 -15.14 -1.63 5.77
CA PRO A 61 -14.34 -0.81 6.66
C PRO A 61 -13.59 -1.66 7.70
N GLY A 62 -12.30 -1.38 7.90
CA GLY A 62 -11.36 -2.15 8.73
C GLY A 62 -10.61 -3.26 7.98
N GLU A 63 -10.96 -3.56 6.72
CA GLU A 63 -10.22 -4.55 5.94
C GLU A 63 -8.88 -4.00 5.46
N GLN A 64 -7.84 -4.82 5.56
CA GLN A 64 -6.51 -4.50 5.02
C GLN A 64 -6.36 -5.00 3.58
N LEU A 65 -5.91 -4.11 2.71
CA LEU A 65 -5.67 -4.36 1.30
C LEU A 65 -4.22 -4.08 0.95
N PHE A 66 -3.70 -4.83 -0.01
CA PHE A 66 -2.41 -4.54 -0.62
C PHE A 66 -2.60 -4.00 -2.04
N VAL A 67 -2.17 -2.76 -2.29
CA VAL A 67 -2.27 -2.16 -3.63
C VAL A 67 -1.18 -2.75 -4.51
N VAL A 68 -1.55 -3.60 -5.47
CA VAL A 68 -0.59 -4.25 -6.37
C VAL A 68 -0.17 -3.29 -7.50
N ALA A 69 -1.15 -2.60 -8.08
CA ALA A 69 -0.93 -1.66 -9.16
C ALA A 69 -1.95 -0.53 -9.08
N ASN A 70 -1.51 0.68 -9.35
CA ASN A 70 -2.39 1.84 -9.50
C ASN A 70 -2.08 2.48 -10.85
N ASN A 71 -3.02 2.35 -11.80
CA ASN A 71 -2.95 3.06 -13.06
C ASN A 71 -3.86 4.30 -12.98
N PRO A 72 -3.29 5.52 -12.98
CA PRO A 72 -4.03 6.76 -12.74
C PRO A 72 -5.13 7.05 -13.77
N ARG A 73 -5.09 6.38 -14.93
CA ARG A 73 -6.03 6.57 -16.04
C ARG A 73 -7.08 5.47 -16.21
N GLY A 74 -7.10 4.43 -15.39
CA GLY A 74 -7.99 3.29 -15.66
C GLY A 74 -8.46 2.52 -14.43
N TYR A 75 -7.53 1.84 -13.76
CA TYR A 75 -7.90 0.86 -12.74
C TYR A 75 -6.87 0.78 -11.62
N VAL A 76 -7.34 0.39 -10.45
CA VAL A 76 -6.52 0.04 -9.31
C VAL A 76 -6.67 -1.45 -9.06
N VAL A 77 -5.55 -2.17 -8.96
CA VAL A 77 -5.53 -3.58 -8.59
C VAL A 77 -5.16 -3.68 -7.12
N VAL A 78 -6.05 -4.29 -6.34
CA VAL A 78 -5.81 -4.60 -4.94
C VAL A 78 -5.80 -6.10 -4.72
N GLU A 79 -5.05 -6.53 -3.72
CA GLU A 79 -5.00 -7.89 -3.23
C GLU A 79 -5.58 -7.89 -1.81
N SER A 80 -6.72 -8.55 -1.66
CA SER A 80 -7.35 -8.91 -0.38
C SER A 80 -6.96 -10.35 -0.05
N GLN A 81 -7.27 -10.80 1.18
CA GLN A 81 -7.14 -12.20 1.58
C GLN A 81 -7.89 -13.16 0.65
N ARG A 82 -8.97 -12.70 0.00
CA ARG A 82 -9.79 -13.51 -0.91
C ARG A 82 -9.29 -13.56 -2.35
N GLY A 83 -8.32 -12.73 -2.71
CA GLY A 83 -7.75 -12.71 -4.06
C GLY A 83 -7.47 -11.30 -4.57
N ARG A 84 -7.28 -11.22 -5.89
CA ARG A 84 -6.94 -9.97 -6.59
C ARG A 84 -8.16 -9.41 -7.28
N PHE A 85 -8.43 -8.14 -7.03
CA PHE A 85 -9.57 -7.43 -7.57
C PHE A 85 -9.10 -6.18 -8.30
N GLY A 86 -9.65 -5.98 -9.49
CA GLY A 86 -9.46 -4.76 -10.27
C GLY A 86 -10.65 -3.84 -10.06
N PHE A 87 -10.41 -2.66 -9.51
CA PHE A 87 -11.41 -1.61 -9.40
C PHE A 87 -11.24 -0.61 -10.54
N PRO A 88 -12.32 -0.29 -11.27
CA PRO A 88 -12.29 0.85 -12.17
C PRO A 88 -12.19 2.14 -11.35
N LYS A 89 -11.66 3.20 -11.97
CA LYS A 89 -11.38 4.47 -11.30
C LYS A 89 -12.60 5.04 -10.55
N GLU A 90 -13.79 4.95 -11.15
CA GLU A 90 -15.03 5.48 -10.58
C GLU A 90 -15.41 4.80 -9.25
N VAL A 91 -15.05 3.53 -9.09
CA VAL A 91 -15.25 2.78 -7.84
C VAL A 91 -14.14 3.09 -6.85
N ALA A 92 -12.89 3.13 -7.32
CA ALA A 92 -11.74 3.42 -6.46
C ALA A 92 -11.79 4.83 -5.85
N GLU A 93 -12.35 5.82 -6.53
CA GLU A 93 -12.52 7.19 -6.02
C GLU A 93 -13.50 7.29 -4.85
N LYS A 94 -14.42 6.31 -4.73
CA LYS A 94 -15.43 6.23 -3.66
C LYS A 94 -14.90 5.53 -2.40
N ILE A 95 -13.76 4.85 -2.50
CA ILE A 95 -13.17 4.08 -1.41
C ILE A 95 -12.09 4.93 -0.74
N TYR A 96 -12.29 5.19 0.55
CA TYR A 96 -11.35 5.93 1.38
C TYR A 96 -10.52 4.95 2.20
N VAL A 97 -9.22 5.19 2.18
CA VAL A 97 -8.24 4.30 2.79
C VAL A 97 -7.22 5.06 3.62
N ARG A 98 -6.62 4.33 4.54
CA ARG A 98 -5.55 4.74 5.42
C ARG A 98 -4.29 3.96 5.06
N GLU A 99 -3.17 4.63 4.86
CA GLU A 99 -1.90 3.94 4.61
C GLU A 99 -1.35 3.37 5.92
N LEU A 100 -1.15 2.05 5.97
CA LEU A 100 -0.58 1.37 7.14
C LEU A 100 0.93 1.22 6.99
N PHE A 101 1.36 0.75 5.81
CA PHE A 101 2.77 0.50 5.55
C PHE A 101 3.09 0.62 4.06
N VAL A 102 4.03 1.51 3.74
CA VAL A 102 4.62 1.58 2.40
C VAL A 102 5.82 0.63 2.38
N GLN A 103 5.75 -0.45 1.59
CA GLN A 103 6.94 -1.29 1.41
C GLN A 103 8.00 -0.49 0.64
N PRO A 104 9.23 -0.34 1.17
CA PRO A 104 10.28 0.39 0.48
C PRO A 104 10.65 -0.33 -0.82
N ALA A 105 10.49 0.36 -1.95
CA ALA A 105 10.75 -0.12 -3.32
C ALA A 105 12.16 -0.75 -3.49
N ALA A 106 13.11 -0.42 -2.61
CA ALA A 106 14.49 -0.90 -2.61
C ALA A 106 14.64 -2.43 -2.51
N GLN A 107 13.66 -3.16 -1.94
CA GLN A 107 13.74 -4.63 -1.86
C GLN A 107 13.56 -5.33 -3.22
N ARG A 108 12.91 -4.68 -4.20
CA ARG A 108 12.66 -5.28 -5.53
C ARG A 108 13.88 -5.19 -6.46
N ALA A 109 14.65 -4.11 -6.41
CA ALA A 109 15.89 -3.96 -7.19
C ALA A 109 16.91 -5.07 -6.87
N LYS A 110 16.99 -5.50 -5.61
CA LYS A 110 17.87 -6.61 -5.18
C LYS A 110 17.37 -7.97 -5.68
N ARG A 111 16.04 -8.19 -5.77
CA ARG A 111 15.45 -9.45 -6.27
C ARG A 111 15.60 -9.59 -7.78
N CYS A 112 15.44 -8.50 -8.55
CA CYS A 112 15.70 -8.49 -9.98
C CYS A 112 17.18 -8.73 -10.31
N LYS A 113 18.12 -8.01 -9.67
CA LYS A 113 19.57 -8.21 -9.92
C LYS A 113 20.06 -9.64 -9.67
N ARG A 114 19.47 -10.36 -8.71
CA ARG A 114 19.82 -11.78 -8.45
C ARG A 114 19.34 -12.73 -9.55
N ARG A 115 18.28 -12.41 -10.28
CA ARG A 115 17.74 -13.26 -11.36
C ARG A 115 18.52 -13.10 -12.67
N TRP A 116 18.94 -11.88 -13.01
CA TRP A 116 19.73 -11.61 -14.22
C TRP A 116 21.16 -12.19 -14.19
N ARG A 117 21.77 -12.37 -13.00
CA ARG A 117 23.11 -12.97 -12.87
C ARG A 117 23.17 -14.49 -12.99
N ARG A 118 22.03 -15.20 -13.02
CA ARG A 118 22.00 -16.67 -13.20
C ARG A 118 21.59 -17.12 -14.60
N GLY A 119 21.24 -16.19 -15.49
CA GLY A 119 20.72 -16.49 -16.84
C GLY A 119 21.73 -16.41 -17.98
N TRP A 120 23.00 -16.07 -17.72
CA TRP A 120 24.06 -15.97 -18.74
C TRP A 120 25.23 -16.89 -18.39
N ARG A 121 24.93 -18.18 -18.24
CA ARG A 121 25.93 -19.23 -18.19
C ARG A 121 25.42 -20.43 -18.99
N ILE A 122 25.35 -20.24 -20.30
CA ILE A 122 25.42 -21.26 -21.34
C ILE A 122 26.46 -20.75 -22.33
#